data_AF-D4HYH6-F1
#
_entry.id   AF-D4HYH6-F1
#
_cell.length_a   1.000
_cell.length_b   1.000
_cell.length_c   1.000
_cell.angle_alpha   90.00
_cell.angle_beta   90.00
_cell.angle_gamma   90.00
#
_symmetry.space_group_name_H-M   'P 1'
#
loop_
_entity.id
_entity.type
_entity.pdbx_description
1 polymer ?
#
loop_
_entity_poly.entity_id
_entity_poly.type
_entity_poly.pdbx_seq_one_letter_code
_entity_poly.pdbx_strand_id
1 'polypeptide(L)'
;MFAETDSSGSHIEDALIAGDGLCEPDAVSFIASHARHCVQWMIEKAVLSDKDTCADSPHRYHLTRKGGHSQRQIVHSADATGKAVDTTLVNPSLHHRNITIIKRSHAVDLIMFDKVGLPGQ
;
A
#
# COMPACT_ATOMS: atom_id res chain seq x y z
N MET A 1 11.08 -2.90 5.72
CA MET A 1 11.91 -2.30 6.79
C MET A 1 11.14 -2.11 8.09
N PHE A 2 10.94 -3.16 8.90
CA PHE A 2 10.38 -3.04 10.26
C PHE A 2 11.14 -3.88 11.31
N ALA A 3 12.02 -4.78 10.88
CA ALA A 3 13.00 -5.46 11.71
C ALA A 3 14.38 -4.76 11.62
N GLU A 4 15.24 -4.94 12.61
CA GLU A 4 16.60 -4.37 12.62
C GLU A 4 17.47 -4.86 11.45
N THR A 5 17.17 -6.04 10.90
CA THR A 5 17.90 -6.65 9.78
C THR A 5 17.30 -6.37 8.41
N ASP A 6 16.16 -5.66 8.35
CA ASP A 6 15.39 -5.42 7.13
C ASP A 6 15.73 -4.03 6.58
N SER A 7 16.35 -3.99 5.40
CA SER A 7 16.79 -2.78 4.69
C SER A 7 16.03 -2.60 3.37
N SER A 8 16.00 -1.37 2.83
CA SER A 8 15.49 -1.12 1.46
C SER A 8 16.28 -1.94 0.45
N GLY A 9 17.61 -2.02 0.63
CA GLY A 9 18.49 -2.75 -0.29
C GLY A 9 18.14 -4.23 -0.37
N SER A 10 17.96 -4.89 0.77
CA SER A 10 17.53 -6.31 0.81
C SER A 10 16.14 -6.51 0.21
N HIS A 11 15.23 -5.54 0.37
CA HIS A 11 13.89 -5.63 -0.21
C HIS A 11 13.91 -5.44 -1.74
N ILE A 12 14.77 -4.57 -2.25
CA ILE A 12 15.01 -4.37 -3.68
C ILE A 12 15.60 -5.64 -4.28
N GLU A 13 16.63 -6.21 -3.65
CA GLU A 13 17.28 -7.43 -4.12
C GLU A 13 16.30 -8.61 -4.19
N ASP A 14 15.53 -8.84 -3.12
CA ASP A 14 14.45 -9.83 -3.09
C ASP A 14 13.48 -9.66 -4.27
N ALA A 15 13.04 -8.43 -4.52
CA ALA A 15 12.08 -8.12 -5.58
C ALA A 15 12.65 -8.32 -6.98
N LEU A 16 13.91 -7.94 -7.21
CA LEU A 16 14.59 -8.13 -8.50
C LEU A 16 14.84 -9.62 -8.79
N ILE A 17 15.25 -10.40 -7.78
CA ILE A 17 15.42 -11.86 -7.90
C ILE A 17 14.07 -12.52 -8.21
N ALA A 18 13.02 -12.18 -7.46
CA ALA A 18 11.68 -12.72 -7.69
C ALA A 18 11.09 -12.31 -9.04
N GLY A 19 11.51 -11.16 -9.57
CA GLY A 19 11.12 -10.64 -10.87
C GLY A 19 11.82 -11.27 -12.08
N ASP A 20 12.80 -12.16 -11.87
CA ASP A 20 13.50 -12.91 -12.92
C ASP A 20 14.02 -12.03 -14.07
N GLY A 21 14.55 -10.85 -13.73
CA GLY A 21 15.08 -9.88 -14.71
C GLY A 21 14.03 -9.10 -15.51
N LEU A 22 12.74 -9.27 -15.24
CA LEU A 22 11.64 -8.58 -15.93
C LEU A 22 11.20 -7.28 -15.24
N CYS A 23 11.70 -7.02 -14.03
CA CYS A 23 11.40 -5.79 -13.31
C CYS A 23 12.14 -4.58 -13.89
N GLU A 24 11.47 -3.43 -13.86
CA GLU A 24 12.11 -2.13 -14.02
C GLU A 24 12.81 -1.74 -12.69
N PRO A 25 14.15 -1.63 -12.65
CA PRO A 25 14.87 -1.45 -11.39
C PRO A 25 14.54 -0.15 -10.67
N ASP A 26 14.32 0.94 -11.42
CA ASP A 26 14.01 2.25 -10.85
C ASP A 26 12.64 2.23 -10.16
N ALA A 27 11.64 1.55 -10.76
CA ALA A 27 10.33 1.37 -10.14
C ALA A 27 10.42 0.52 -8.86
N VAL A 28 11.20 -0.57 -8.88
CA VAL A 28 11.41 -1.42 -7.68
C VAL A 28 12.08 -0.62 -6.57
N SER A 29 13.14 0.12 -6.89
CA SER A 29 13.87 0.98 -5.95
C SER A 29 12.96 2.05 -5.34
N PHE A 30 12.15 2.71 -6.17
CA PHE A 30 11.19 3.71 -5.73
C PHE A 30 10.17 3.09 -4.76
N ILE A 31 9.50 2.00 -5.14
CA ILE A 31 8.47 1.37 -4.30
C ILE A 31 9.06 0.90 -2.97
N ALA A 32 10.18 0.18 -3.01
CA ALA A 32 10.81 -0.38 -1.81
C ALA A 32 11.27 0.71 -0.82
N SER A 33 11.79 1.82 -1.33
CA SER A 33 12.27 2.94 -0.51
C SER A 33 11.13 3.72 0.17
N HIS A 34 9.93 3.72 -0.41
CA HIS A 34 8.77 4.42 0.15
C HIS A 34 7.84 3.52 0.98
N ALA A 35 7.98 2.19 0.87
CA ALA A 35 7.09 1.23 1.51
C ALA A 35 6.92 1.45 3.03
N ARG A 36 8.01 1.68 3.76
CA ARG A 36 7.95 1.91 5.23
C ARG A 36 7.12 3.13 5.57
N HIS A 37 7.35 4.25 4.88
CA HIS A 37 6.62 5.50 5.10
C HIS A 37 5.12 5.33 4.80
N CYS A 38 4.78 4.69 3.69
CA CYS A 38 3.39 4.41 3.32
C CYS A 38 2.67 3.54 4.36
N VAL A 39 3.33 2.50 4.87
CA VAL A 39 2.76 1.64 5.91
C VAL A 39 2.59 2.39 7.23
N GLN A 40 3.57 3.20 7.62
CA GLN A 40 3.48 4.05 8.82
C GLN A 40 2.30 5.04 8.74
N TRP A 41 2.14 5.71 7.59
CA TRP A 41 0.99 6.59 7.35
C TRP A 41 -0.34 5.84 7.47
N MET A 42 -0.42 4.60 6.96
CA MET A 42 -1.63 3.80 7.05
C MET A 42 -1.95 3.39 8.50
N ILE A 43 -0.94 3.06 9.30
CA ILE A 43 -1.11 2.77 10.73
C ILE A 43 -1.64 3.98 11.47
N GLU A 44 -1.09 5.17 11.22
CA GLU A 44 -1.57 6.42 11.82
C GLU A 44 -3.04 6.69 11.46
N LYS A 45 -3.44 6.42 10.21
CA LYS A 45 -4.84 6.52 9.78
C LYS A 45 -5.74 5.50 10.44
N ALA A 46 -5.26 4.28 10.67
CA ALA A 46 -6.01 3.23 11.35
C ALA A 46 -6.27 3.60 12.83
N VAL A 47 -5.23 4.04 13.56
CA VAL A 47 -5.34 4.48 14.97
C VAL A 47 -6.29 5.67 15.12
N LEU A 48 -6.26 6.64 14.20
CA LEU A 48 -7.20 7.76 14.21
C LEU A 48 -8.66 7.35 13.96
N SER A 49 -8.87 6.20 13.31
CA SER A 49 -10.19 5.63 13.04
C SER A 49 -10.70 4.76 14.20
N ASP A 50 -9.80 4.26 15.06
CA ASP A 50 -10.08 3.36 16.19
C ASP A 50 -9.86 4.07 17.55
N LYS A 51 -10.42 5.28 17.68
CA LYS A 51 -10.26 6.12 18.90
C LYS A 51 -10.86 5.52 20.18
N ASP A 52 -11.48 4.35 20.11
CA ASP A 52 -12.08 3.66 21.26
C ASP A 52 -11.24 2.51 21.83
N THR A 53 -10.12 2.12 21.22
CA THR A 53 -9.26 1.05 21.80
C THR A 53 -7.76 1.41 21.90
N CYS A 54 -7.36 1.63 23.15
CA CYS A 54 -6.01 1.45 23.73
C CYS A 54 -4.82 2.22 23.12
N ALA A 55 -4.53 3.37 23.74
CA ALA A 55 -3.15 3.73 24.09
C ALA A 55 -2.70 2.78 25.21
N ASP A 56 -1.66 1.97 24.98
CA ASP A 56 -0.71 1.44 25.98
C ASP A 56 -0.07 0.13 25.52
N SER A 57 0.81 0.20 24.51
CA SER A 57 1.95 -0.73 24.36
C SER A 57 2.89 -0.22 23.27
N PRO A 58 4.23 -0.31 23.43
CA PRO A 58 5.12 -0.12 22.30
C PRO A 58 4.83 -1.20 21.26
N HIS A 59 4.09 -0.85 20.20
CA HIS A 59 3.70 -1.76 19.13
C HIS A 59 4.93 -2.33 18.42
N ARG A 60 5.42 -3.47 18.89
CA ARG A 60 6.25 -4.36 18.08
C ARG A 60 5.35 -4.97 17.02
N TYR A 61 5.56 -4.58 15.76
CA TYR A 61 4.84 -5.15 14.62
C TYR A 61 5.06 -6.67 14.58
N HIS A 62 3.98 -7.43 14.50
CA HIS A 62 4.09 -8.85 14.15
C HIS A 62 4.42 -8.95 12.66
N LEU A 63 5.62 -9.45 12.36
CA LEU A 63 6.16 -9.57 11.00
C LEU A 63 6.17 -11.02 10.56
N THR A 64 5.62 -11.27 9.37
CA THR A 64 5.69 -12.58 8.70
C THR A 64 6.65 -12.53 7.51
N ARG A 65 7.15 -13.70 7.11
CA ARG A 65 7.95 -13.90 5.89
C ARG A 65 7.10 -14.70 4.90
N LYS A 66 6.99 -14.21 3.66
CA LYS A 66 6.31 -14.90 2.55
C LYS A 66 7.33 -15.30 1.48
N GLY A 67 6.92 -16.13 0.52
CA GLY A 67 7.79 -16.56 -0.59
C GLY A 67 8.37 -15.36 -1.34
N GLY A 68 9.63 -15.47 -1.76
CA GLY A 68 10.36 -14.38 -2.44
C GLY A 68 10.99 -13.34 -1.50
N HIS A 69 10.82 -13.45 -0.18
CA HIS A 69 11.50 -12.57 0.77
C HIS A 69 12.61 -13.29 1.53
N SER A 70 13.75 -12.63 1.71
CA SER A 70 14.86 -13.09 2.55
C SER A 70 14.60 -12.79 4.04
N GLN A 71 13.87 -11.71 4.34
CA GLN A 71 13.57 -11.23 5.70
C GLN A 71 12.07 -11.26 6.05
N ARG A 72 11.75 -11.15 7.36
CA ARG A 72 10.39 -10.94 7.87
C ARG A 72 10.02 -9.47 7.73
N GLN A 73 9.31 -9.12 6.69
CA GLN A 73 8.99 -7.72 6.35
C GLN A 73 7.52 -7.46 6.06
N ILE A 74 6.65 -8.48 6.22
CA ILE A 74 5.21 -8.36 6.00
C ILE A 74 4.51 -8.01 7.31
N VAL A 75 4.06 -6.77 7.43
CA VAL A 75 3.15 -6.32 8.49
C VAL A 75 1.78 -6.96 8.26
N HIS A 76 1.18 -7.51 9.31
CA HIS A 76 -0.15 -8.10 9.23
C HIS A 76 -1.03 -7.70 10.41
N SER A 77 -2.34 -7.71 10.20
CA SER A 77 -3.36 -7.67 11.25
C SER A 77 -4.07 -9.02 11.27
N ALA A 78 -3.48 -9.98 12.00
CA ALA A 78 -3.88 -11.39 11.99
C ALA A 78 -4.17 -11.91 10.55
N ASP A 79 -5.35 -12.47 10.31
CA ASP A 79 -5.81 -12.98 9.01
C ASP A 79 -6.69 -11.97 8.23
N ALA A 80 -6.78 -10.72 8.71
CA ALA A 80 -7.75 -9.74 8.21
C ALA A 80 -7.11 -8.45 7.66
N THR A 81 -5.81 -8.47 7.33
CA THR A 81 -5.08 -7.30 6.82
C THR A 81 -5.81 -6.57 5.69
N GLY A 82 -6.38 -7.31 4.72
CA GLY A 82 -7.13 -6.72 3.61
C GLY A 82 -8.36 -5.93 4.06
N LYS A 83 -9.13 -6.45 5.02
CA LYS A 83 -10.30 -5.77 5.59
C LYS A 83 -9.90 -4.54 6.41
N ALA A 84 -8.79 -4.62 7.14
CA ALA A 84 -8.26 -3.49 7.91
C ALA A 84 -7.86 -2.34 6.97
N VAL A 85 -7.07 -2.62 5.93
CA VAL A 85 -6.69 -1.62 4.91
C VAL A 85 -7.92 -1.00 4.25
N ASP A 86 -8.86 -1.83 3.80
CA ASP A 86 -10.08 -1.36 3.15
C ASP A 86 -10.87 -0.41 4.07
N THR A 87 -11.11 -0.82 5.32
CA THR A 87 -11.86 -0.01 6.29
C THR A 87 -11.16 1.33 6.59
N THR A 88 -9.83 1.31 6.77
CA THR A 88 -9.03 2.52 7.05
C THR A 88 -9.06 3.53 5.90
N LEU A 89 -9.19 3.08 4.66
CA LEU A 89 -9.21 3.97 3.49
C LEU A 89 -10.63 4.38 3.09
N VAL A 90 -11.56 3.43 3.04
CA VAL A 90 -12.93 3.64 2.55
C VAL A 90 -13.73 4.53 3.51
N ASN A 91 -13.65 4.30 4.83
CA ASN A 91 -14.46 5.06 5.79
C ASN A 91 -14.18 6.57 5.73
N PRO A 92 -12.91 7.04 5.76
CA PRO A 92 -12.63 8.46 5.57
C PRO A 92 -13.06 8.98 4.20
N SER A 93 -12.87 8.20 3.13
CA SER A 93 -13.25 8.60 1.77
C SER A 93 -14.75 8.83 1.61
N LEU A 94 -15.60 8.04 2.28
CA LEU A 94 -17.06 8.23 2.26
C LEU A 94 -17.51 9.57 2.86
N HIS A 95 -16.71 10.17 3.75
CA HIS A 95 -17.04 11.42 4.43
C HIS A 95 -16.23 12.62 3.91
N HIS A 96 -15.37 12.42 2.92
CA HIS A 96 -14.50 13.46 2.40
C HIS A 96 -15.21 14.30 1.34
N ARG A 97 -15.38 15.60 1.58
CA ARG A 97 -16.14 16.52 0.73
C ARG A 97 -15.70 16.59 -0.75
N ASN A 98 -14.45 16.28 -1.05
CA ASN A 98 -13.90 16.29 -2.41
C ASN A 98 -13.86 14.90 -3.07
N ILE A 99 -14.45 13.87 -2.45
CA ILE A 99 -14.47 12.50 -2.97
C ILE A 99 -15.92 12.07 -3.15
N THR A 100 -16.27 11.68 -4.37
CA THR A 100 -17.58 11.11 -4.70
C THR A 100 -17.41 9.63 -5.00
N ILE A 101 -18.03 8.76 -4.19
CA ILE A 101 -17.98 7.31 -4.40
C ILE A 101 -19.20 6.87 -5.22
N ILE A 102 -18.95 6.43 -6.46
CA ILE A 102 -19.99 5.89 -7.35
C ILE A 102 -19.88 4.36 -7.32
N LYS A 103 -20.89 3.70 -6.74
CA LYS A 103 -20.94 2.23 -6.61
C LYS A 103 -21.69 1.61 -7.78
N ARG A 104 -21.38 0.34 -8.09
CA ARG A 104 -22.05 -0.46 -9.13
C ARG A 104 -21.96 0.20 -10.52
N SER A 105 -20.76 0.65 -10.88
CA SER A 105 -20.48 1.27 -12.17
C SER A 105 -19.29 0.58 -12.83
N HIS A 106 -19.31 0.55 -14.17
CA HIS A 106 -18.24 -0.01 -14.99
C HIS A 106 -17.70 1.07 -15.91
N ALA A 107 -16.37 1.21 -15.97
CA ALA A 107 -15.72 1.97 -17.02
C ALA A 107 -15.75 1.15 -18.32
N VAL A 108 -16.11 1.78 -19.44
CA VAL A 108 -16.28 1.10 -20.74
C VAL A 108 -15.17 1.49 -21.71
N ASP A 109 -14.96 2.79 -21.91
CA ASP A 109 -13.86 3.32 -22.72
C ASP A 109 -13.38 4.65 -22.14
N LEU A 110 -12.15 5.01 -22.47
CA LEU A 110 -11.56 6.31 -22.18
C LEU A 110 -11.85 7.26 -23.35
N ILE A 111 -12.42 8.42 -23.02
CA ILE A 111 -12.61 9.50 -23.99
C ILE A 111 -11.30 10.27 -24.09
N MET A 112 -10.66 10.18 -25.25
CA MET A 112 -9.40 10.85 -25.58
C MET A 112 -9.66 11.89 -26.68
N PHE A 113 -9.00 13.05 -26.62
CA PHE A 113 -9.21 14.15 -27.57
C PHE A 113 -9.07 13.70 -29.03
N ASP A 114 -8.03 12.93 -29.34
CA ASP A 114 -7.77 12.35 -30.66
C ASP A 114 -8.89 11.41 -31.11
N LYS A 115 -9.40 10.55 -30.21
CA LYS A 115 -10.52 9.64 -30.48
C LYS A 115 -11.83 10.36 -30.80
N VAL A 116 -12.03 11.58 -30.31
CA VAL A 116 -13.25 12.38 -30.55
C VAL A 116 -13.06 13.52 -31.56
N GLY A 117 -11.94 13.53 -32.29
CA GLY A 117 -11.68 14.53 -33.34
C GLY A 117 -11.41 15.94 -32.81
N LEU A 118 -11.01 16.06 -31.54
CA LEU A 118 -10.59 17.31 -30.93
C LEU A 118 -9.06 17.41 -30.96
N PRO A 119 -8.48 18.61 -31.16
CA PRO A 119 -7.03 18.78 -31.09
C PRO A 119 -6.55 18.43 -29.67
N GLY A 120 -5.58 17.52 -29.55
CA GLY A 120 -4.89 17.23 -28.29
C GLY A 120 -4.00 18.39 -27.85
N GLN A 121 -3.86 18.59 -26.54
CA GLN A 121 -2.82 19.45 -25.96
C GLN A 121 -1.51 18.69 -25.77
#